data_AF-A0A0F8Y3L3-F1
#
_entry.id   AF-A0A0F8Y3L3-F1
#
_cell.length_a   1.000
_cell.length_b   1.000
_cell.length_c   1.000
_cell.angle_alpha   90.00
_cell.angle_beta   90.00
_cell.angle_gamma   90.00
#
_symmetry.space_group_name_H-M   'P 1'
#
loop_
_entity.id
_entity.type
_entity.pdbx_description
1 polymer ?
#
loop_
_entity_poly.entity_id
_entity_poly.type
_entity_poly.pdbx_seq_one_letter_code
_entity_poly.pdbx_strand_id
1 'polypeptide(L)'
;MVEQSAHNGQVGGSSPSRPTEIRHCPCCEQSLPLRECPKVHLDTNTLLYDDKALYLTSSQAIVLHILLRRMPHMVSYEQLITGLYGGISGGPEYAFQSLKIFVMQLRRLLEPAGLRILTRHGYGFSVVEVGKVE
;
A
#
# COMPACT_ATOMS: atom_id res chain seq x y z
N MET A 1 -36.11 55.73 -25.81
CA MET A 1 -35.40 55.60 -24.51
C MET A 1 -34.89 54.18 -24.43
N VAL A 2 -33.63 54.00 -24.83
CA VAL A 2 -32.47 53.61 -23.99
C VAL A 2 -32.54 52.10 -23.66
N GLU A 3 -31.99 51.22 -24.51
CA GLU A 3 -30.58 50.79 -24.59
C GLU A 3 -30.19 49.69 -23.57
N GLN A 4 -29.48 48.69 -24.11
CA GLN A 4 -28.38 47.94 -23.45
C GLN A 4 -28.78 46.91 -22.36
N SER A 5 -28.18 45.71 -22.22
CA SER A 5 -26.97 45.15 -22.81
C SER A 5 -26.93 43.63 -22.61
N ALA A 6 -26.18 42.98 -23.50
CA ALA A 6 -25.72 41.60 -23.39
C ALA A 6 -24.84 41.37 -22.16
N HIS A 7 -24.83 40.15 -21.62
CA HIS A 7 -23.63 39.56 -21.02
C HIS A 7 -23.56 38.07 -21.36
N ASN A 8 -22.58 37.79 -22.22
CA ASN A 8 -21.98 36.49 -22.47
C ASN A 8 -21.21 36.05 -21.21
N GLY A 9 -21.22 34.76 -20.89
CA GLY A 9 -20.56 34.20 -19.72
C GLY A 9 -20.17 32.75 -19.94
N GLN A 10 -19.28 32.51 -20.90
CA GLN A 10 -18.47 31.29 -20.95
C GLN A 10 -17.78 31.07 -19.60
N VAL A 11 -18.00 29.90 -19.00
CA VAL A 11 -17.05 29.32 -18.04
C VAL A 11 -16.45 28.08 -18.68
N GLY A 12 -15.34 28.30 -19.37
CA GLY A 12 -14.36 27.26 -19.66
C GLY A 12 -13.35 27.15 -18.52
N GLY A 13 -12.75 25.97 -18.40
CA GLY A 13 -11.58 25.71 -17.56
C GLY A 13 -11.97 25.39 -16.11
N SER A 14 -11.49 24.31 -15.49
CA SER A 14 -10.29 23.55 -15.79
C SER A 14 -10.43 22.18 -15.12
N SER A 15 -10.13 21.12 -15.87
CA SER A 15 -9.79 19.82 -15.31
C SER A 15 -8.76 20.02 -14.19
N PRO A 16 -8.90 19.39 -13.01
CA PRO A 16 -7.83 19.40 -12.03
C PRO A 16 -6.67 18.60 -12.62
N SER A 17 -5.65 19.31 -13.12
CA SER A 17 -4.35 18.75 -13.43
C SER A 17 -3.82 18.07 -12.17
N ARG A 18 -3.70 16.73 -12.23
CA ARG A 18 -3.09 15.90 -11.19
C ARG A 18 -1.72 16.50 -10.85
N PRO A 19 -1.42 16.84 -9.57
CA PRO A 19 -0.16 17.46 -9.21
C PRO A 19 1.01 16.54 -9.50
N THR A 20 1.97 17.01 -10.30
CA THR A 20 3.23 16.35 -10.66
C THR A 20 4.32 16.60 -9.61
N GLU A 21 3.99 16.58 -8.31
CA GLU A 21 4.97 16.80 -7.24
C GLU A 21 5.57 15.48 -6.75
N ILE A 22 6.79 15.20 -7.17
CA ILE A 22 7.61 14.12 -6.62
C ILE A 22 7.91 14.47 -5.16
N ARG A 23 7.21 13.81 -4.23
CA ARG A 23 7.49 13.96 -2.80
C ARG A 23 8.65 13.06 -2.43
N HIS A 24 9.65 13.56 -1.72
CA HIS A 24 10.74 12.73 -1.22
C HIS A 24 10.39 12.22 0.18
N CYS A 25 10.61 10.93 0.43
CA CYS A 25 10.37 10.35 1.76
C CYS A 25 11.43 10.87 2.74
N PRO A 26 11.05 11.53 3.87
CA PRO A 26 12.01 12.06 4.83
C PRO A 26 12.77 10.98 5.62
N CYS A 27 12.42 9.69 5.47
CA CYS A 27 13.09 8.58 6.14
C CYS A 27 14.22 7.94 5.30
N CYS A 28 14.17 8.04 3.97
CA CYS A 28 15.07 7.31 3.07
C CYS A 28 15.42 8.03 1.77
N GLU A 29 14.95 9.28 1.61
CA GLU A 29 15.25 10.18 0.50
C GLU A 29 14.84 9.68 -0.90
N GLN A 30 14.07 8.58 -0.98
CA GLN A 30 13.53 8.09 -2.23
C GLN A 30 12.38 8.97 -2.75
N SER A 31 12.35 9.18 -4.06
CA SER A 31 11.23 9.78 -4.78
C SER A 31 9.98 8.91 -4.64
N LEU A 32 8.95 9.43 -3.97
CA LEU A 32 7.65 8.78 -3.87
C LEU A 32 6.95 8.91 -5.23
N PRO A 33 6.61 7.79 -5.90
CA PRO A 33 5.77 7.87 -7.08
C PRO A 33 4.42 8.48 -6.68
N LEU A 34 3.89 9.40 -7.48
CA LEU A 34 2.53 9.95 -7.35
C LEU A 34 1.41 8.91 -7.58
N ARG A 35 1.78 7.63 -7.68
CA ARG A 35 0.84 6.52 -7.75
C ARG A 35 0.11 6.40 -6.43
N GLU A 36 -1.14 5.96 -6.48
CA GLU A 36 -1.94 5.72 -5.29
C GLU A 36 -1.24 4.67 -4.43
N CYS A 37 -0.69 5.10 -3.29
CA CYS A 37 -0.01 4.20 -2.39
C CYS A 37 -0.99 3.08 -1.99
N PRO A 38 -0.56 1.80 -2.03
CA PRO A 38 -1.41 0.70 -1.61
C PRO A 38 -1.85 0.91 -0.16
N LYS A 39 -3.16 0.89 0.07
CA LYS A 39 -3.75 1.12 1.40
C LYS A 39 -4.53 -0.10 1.84
N VAL A 40 -4.27 -0.54 3.06
CA VAL A 40 -5.03 -1.62 3.70
C VAL A 40 -5.94 -1.03 4.76
N HIS A 41 -7.23 -1.28 4.60
CA HIS A 41 -8.26 -1.02 5.60
C HIS A 41 -8.39 -2.26 6.49
N LEU A 42 -8.06 -2.11 7.77
CA LEU A 42 -8.12 -3.22 8.74
C LEU A 42 -9.55 -3.51 9.20
N ASP A 43 -10.44 -2.52 9.19
CA ASP A 43 -11.84 -2.70 9.57
C ASP A 43 -12.60 -3.59 8.56
N THR A 44 -12.29 -3.43 7.27
CA THR A 44 -12.93 -4.20 6.18
C THR A 44 -12.02 -5.31 5.63
N ASN A 45 -10.79 -5.43 6.13
CA ASN A 45 -9.76 -6.32 5.62
C ASN A 45 -9.60 -6.24 4.09
N THR A 46 -9.54 -5.02 3.57
CA THR A 46 -9.49 -4.75 2.12
C THR A 46 -8.24 -3.97 1.77
N LEU A 47 -7.51 -4.43 0.75
CA LEU A 47 -6.45 -3.67 0.09
C LEU A 47 -7.06 -2.88 -1.08
N LEU A 48 -6.78 -1.59 -1.13
CA LEU A 48 -7.05 -0.72 -2.28
C LEU A 48 -5.72 -0.37 -2.97
N TYR A 49 -5.59 -0.72 -4.24
CA TYR A 49 -4.43 -0.38 -5.06
C TYR A 49 -4.75 -0.43 -6.56
N ASP A 50 -4.34 0.60 -7.32
CA ASP A 50 -4.52 0.68 -8.79
C ASP A 50 -5.99 0.43 -9.22
N ASP A 51 -6.94 1.14 -8.57
CA ASP A 51 -8.40 0.98 -8.73
C ASP A 51 -8.97 -0.44 -8.43
N LYS A 52 -8.16 -1.32 -7.84
CA LYS A 52 -8.59 -2.67 -7.44
C LYS A 52 -8.79 -2.76 -5.94
N ALA A 53 -9.87 -3.45 -5.56
CA ALA A 53 -10.13 -3.86 -4.19
C ALA A 53 -9.86 -5.37 -4.05
N LEU A 54 -8.98 -5.75 -3.13
CA LEU A 54 -8.67 -7.14 -2.81
C LEU A 54 -9.10 -7.44 -1.38
N TYR A 55 -9.90 -8.50 -1.21
CA TYR A 55 -10.30 -8.99 0.10
C TYR A 55 -9.23 -9.88 0.69
N LEU A 56 -8.93 -9.65 1.96
CA LEU A 56 -7.91 -10.35 2.73
C LEU A 56 -8.56 -10.98 3.96
N THR A 57 -7.92 -12.02 4.50
CA THR A 57 -8.24 -12.45 5.87
C THR A 57 -7.72 -11.41 6.88
N SER A 58 -8.26 -11.40 8.11
CA SER A 58 -7.80 -10.45 9.14
C SER A 58 -6.30 -10.52 9.37
N SER A 59 -5.72 -11.73 9.46
CA SER A 59 -4.29 -11.91 9.63
C SER A 59 -3.48 -11.42 8.43
N GLN A 60 -3.96 -11.67 7.21
CA GLN A 60 -3.31 -11.19 5.99
C GLN A 60 -3.34 -9.65 5.92
N ALA A 61 -4.47 -9.04 6.26
CA ALA A 61 -4.61 -7.59 6.30
C ALA A 61 -3.65 -6.96 7.32
N ILE A 62 -3.51 -7.54 8.50
CA ILE A 62 -2.55 -7.06 9.52
C ILE A 62 -1.10 -7.19 9.01
N VAL A 63 -0.70 -8.36 8.50
CA VAL A 63 0.65 -8.57 7.94
C VAL A 63 0.93 -7.53 6.86
N LEU A 64 0.01 -7.39 5.91
CA LEU A 64 0.20 -6.50 4.78
C LEU A 64 0.23 -5.04 5.22
N HIS A 65 -0.63 -4.63 6.14
CA HIS A 65 -0.63 -3.29 6.71
C HIS A 65 0.72 -2.94 7.35
N ILE A 66 1.30 -3.86 8.13
CA ILE A 66 2.62 -3.66 8.75
C ILE A 66 3.71 -3.51 7.68
N LEU A 67 3.69 -4.37 6.64
CA LEU A 67 4.66 -4.31 5.55
C LEU A 67 4.55 -3.01 4.74
N LEU A 68 3.33 -2.59 4.40
CA LEU A 68 3.08 -1.38 3.61
C LEU A 68 3.44 -0.11 4.38
N ARG A 69 3.24 -0.08 5.70
CA ARG A 69 3.62 1.07 6.54
C ARG A 69 5.13 1.31 6.56
N ARG A 70 5.93 0.29 6.23
CA ARG A 70 7.39 0.37 6.15
C ARG A 70 7.92 0.28 4.71
N MET A 71 7.04 0.16 3.72
CA MET A 71 7.44 0.01 2.32
C MET A 71 8.35 1.18 1.86
N PRO A 72 9.43 0.92 1.11
CA PRO A 72 9.94 -0.39 0.64
C PRO A 72 10.93 -1.07 1.60
N HIS A 73 11.06 -0.59 2.84
CA HIS A 73 11.99 -1.12 3.83
C HIS A 73 11.59 -2.51 4.34
N MET A 74 12.60 -3.20 4.87
CA MET A 74 12.46 -4.53 5.43
C MET A 74 11.85 -4.48 6.83
N VAL A 75 10.91 -5.39 7.09
CA VAL A 75 10.32 -5.63 8.39
C VAL A 75 10.77 -7.00 8.87
N SER A 76 11.27 -7.06 10.11
CA SER A 76 11.76 -8.32 10.68
C SER A 76 10.63 -9.29 11.01
N TYR A 77 10.96 -10.57 11.10
CA TYR A 77 10.01 -11.60 11.54
C TYR A 77 9.43 -11.29 12.92
N GLU A 78 10.27 -10.85 13.86
CA GLU A 78 9.84 -10.48 15.21
C GLU A 78 8.88 -9.30 15.20
N GLN A 79 9.13 -8.28 14.37
CA GLN A 79 8.23 -7.13 14.24
C GLN A 79 6.86 -7.55 13.69
N LEU A 80 6.82 -8.48 12.73
CA LEU A 80 5.58 -9.01 12.17
C LEU A 80 4.81 -9.87 13.18
N ILE A 81 5.50 -10.77 13.89
CA ILE A 81 4.91 -11.60 14.94
C ILE A 81 4.38 -10.72 16.08
N THR A 82 5.17 -9.76 16.52
CA THR A 82 4.78 -8.78 17.55
C THR A 82 3.52 -8.02 17.14
N GLY A 83 3.45 -7.57 15.89
CA GLY A 83 2.28 -6.86 15.35
C GLY A 83 1.05 -7.75 15.18
N LEU A 84 1.22 -9.04 14.87
CA LEU A 84 0.11 -10.00 14.73
C LEU A 84 -0.49 -10.42 16.06
N TYR A 85 0.35 -10.60 17.09
CA TYR A 85 -0.05 -11.17 18.38
C TYR A 85 0.01 -10.16 19.53
N GLY A 86 0.03 -8.87 19.22
CA GLY A 86 -0.19 -7.80 20.20
C GLY A 86 0.89 -7.67 21.29
N GLY A 87 2.16 -7.91 20.97
CA GLY A 87 3.26 -7.69 21.93
C GLY A 87 3.70 -8.91 22.74
N ILE A 88 3.12 -10.09 22.52
CA ILE A 88 3.62 -11.32 23.12
C ILE A 88 4.92 -11.72 22.42
N SER A 89 6.06 -11.54 23.10
CA SER A 89 7.37 -11.97 22.59
C SER A 89 7.33 -13.44 22.16
N GLY A 90 7.55 -13.70 20.87
CA GLY A 90 7.55 -15.04 20.28
C GLY A 90 6.22 -15.50 19.67
N GLY A 91 5.08 -14.92 20.06
CA GLY A 91 3.75 -15.37 19.63
C GLY A 91 3.45 -16.84 19.99
N PRO A 92 2.40 -17.45 19.43
CA PRO A 92 2.12 -18.87 19.60
C PRO A 92 3.24 -19.75 19.02
N GLU A 93 3.32 -21.01 19.47
CA GLU A 93 4.36 -22.00 19.11
C GLU A 93 4.64 -22.16 17.60
N TYR A 94 3.70 -21.77 16.74
CA TYR A 94 3.81 -21.83 15.28
C TYR A 94 3.72 -20.49 14.55
N ALA A 95 3.86 -19.37 15.27
CA ALA A 95 3.72 -18.01 14.73
C ALA A 95 4.52 -17.78 13.45
N PHE A 96 5.77 -18.24 13.42
CA PHE A 96 6.67 -18.11 12.28
C PHE A 96 6.21 -18.92 11.06
N GLN A 97 5.70 -20.14 11.27
CA GLN A 97 5.19 -20.97 10.17
C GLN A 97 3.87 -20.42 9.62
N SER A 98 2.99 -19.96 10.50
CA SER A 98 1.76 -19.25 10.10
C SER A 98 2.08 -18.00 9.27
N LEU A 99 3.06 -17.20 9.71
CA LEU A 99 3.51 -16.02 8.97
C LEU A 99 3.99 -16.37 7.55
N LYS A 100 4.76 -17.45 7.38
CA LYS A 100 5.18 -17.91 6.05
C LYS A 100 3.99 -18.27 5.15
N ILE A 101 2.99 -18.95 5.70
CA ILE A 101 1.78 -19.31 4.97
C ILE A 101 1.02 -18.04 4.56
N PHE A 102 0.87 -17.07 5.46
CA PHE A 102 0.22 -15.79 5.16
C PHE A 102 0.96 -15.02 4.07
N VAL A 103 2.29 -14.95 4.13
CA VAL A 103 3.09 -14.31 3.07
C VAL A 103 2.96 -15.05 1.74
N MET A 104 2.96 -16.38 1.75
CA MET A 104 2.75 -17.18 0.53
C MET A 104 1.37 -16.90 -0.10
N GLN A 105 0.31 -16.83 0.71
CA GLN A 105 -1.03 -16.51 0.25
C GLN A 105 -1.11 -15.07 -0.27
N LEU A 106 -0.56 -14.10 0.47
CA LEU A 106 -0.50 -12.69 0.07
C LEU A 106 0.21 -12.52 -1.27
N ARG A 107 1.33 -13.21 -1.51
CA ARG A 107 2.01 -13.17 -2.83
C ARG A 107 1.07 -13.51 -3.97
N ARG A 108 0.29 -14.59 -3.84
CA ARG A 108 -0.66 -15.00 -4.88
C ARG A 108 -1.74 -13.93 -5.14
N LEU A 109 -2.14 -13.19 -4.11
CA LEU A 109 -3.15 -12.12 -4.23
C LEU A 109 -2.58 -10.82 -4.79
N LEU A 110 -1.32 -10.51 -4.47
CA LEU A 110 -0.67 -9.24 -4.80
C LEU A 110 -0.03 -9.21 -6.20
N GLU A 111 0.41 -10.36 -6.72
CA GLU A 111 0.96 -10.47 -8.08
C GLU A 111 0.07 -9.83 -9.17
N PRO A 112 -1.25 -10.11 -9.27
CA PRO A 112 -2.12 -9.46 -10.27
C PRO A 112 -2.37 -7.97 -9.99
N ALA A 113 -2.06 -7.50 -8.77
CA ALA A 113 -2.10 -6.09 -8.42
C ALA A 113 -0.82 -5.36 -8.82
N GLY A 114 0.28 -6.06 -9.15
CA GLY A 114 1.59 -5.44 -9.43
C GLY A 114 2.40 -5.14 -8.15
N LEU A 115 2.04 -5.76 -7.03
CA LEU A 115 2.79 -5.70 -5.78
C LEU A 115 3.49 -7.03 -5.54
N ARG A 116 4.72 -6.98 -5.01
CA ARG A 116 5.50 -8.19 -4.73
C ARG A 116 6.11 -8.15 -3.34
N ILE A 117 6.00 -9.27 -2.63
CA ILE A 117 6.67 -9.46 -1.34
C ILE A 117 8.04 -10.11 -1.57
N LEU A 118 9.10 -9.38 -1.26
CA LEU A 118 10.46 -9.89 -1.22
C LEU A 118 10.75 -10.53 0.14
N THR A 119 11.49 -11.65 0.13
CA THR A 119 12.01 -12.27 1.36
C THR A 119 13.51 -12.20 1.36
N ARG A 120 14.09 -11.73 2.47
CA ARG A 120 15.51 -11.92 2.75
C ARG A 120 15.64 -12.95 3.87
N HIS A 121 16.20 -14.10 3.52
CA HIS A 121 16.34 -15.22 4.45
C HIS A 121 17.09 -14.80 5.71
N GLY A 122 16.53 -15.07 6.88
CA GLY A 122 17.11 -14.67 8.17
C GLY A 122 16.86 -13.21 8.61
N TYR A 123 16.31 -12.34 7.75
CA TYR A 123 16.04 -10.95 8.10
C TYR A 123 14.55 -10.62 8.16
N GLY A 124 13.79 -10.95 7.11
CA GLY A 124 12.35 -10.67 7.09
C GLY A 124 11.80 -10.45 5.68
N PHE A 125 10.82 -9.54 5.60
CA PHE A 125 10.05 -9.31 4.38
C PHE A 125 9.94 -7.82 4.06
N SER A 126 9.82 -7.49 2.77
CA SER A 126 9.46 -6.16 2.30
C SER A 126 8.47 -6.25 1.15
N VAL A 127 7.67 -5.21 0.96
CA VAL A 127 6.80 -5.06 -0.21
C VAL A 127 7.45 -4.07 -1.17
N VAL A 128 7.43 -4.39 -2.45
CA VAL A 128 7.87 -3.50 -3.52
C VAL A 128 6.80 -3.46 -4.60
N GLU A 129 6.68 -2.32 -5.26
CA GLU A 129 5.95 -2.22 -6.51
C GLU A 129 6.79 -2.87 -7.60
N VAL A 130 6.18 -3.77 -8.36
CA VAL A 130 6.77 -4.26 -9.61
C VAL A 130 6.34 -3.26 -10.65
N GLY A 131 7.27 -2.38 -11.05
CA GLY A 131 7.04 -1.46 -12.16
C GLY A 131 6.55 -2.27 -13.35
N LYS A 132 5.30 -2.03 -13.78
CA LYS A 132 4.85 -2.42 -15.13
C LYS A 132 5.80 -1.71 -16.08
N VAL A 133 6.76 -2.43 -16.64
CA VAL A 133 7.45 -2.00 -17.85
C VAL A 133 6.38 -2.11 -18.92
N GLU A 134 5.77 -0.97 -19.25
CA GLU A 134 5.00 -0.82 -20.50
C GLU A 134 5.96 -0.88 -21.69
#